data_AF-A0A972UYQ5-F1
#
_entry.id   AF-A0A972UYQ5-F1
#
_cell.length_a   1.000
_cell.length_b   1.000
_cell.length_c   1.000
_cell.angle_alpha   90.00
_cell.angle_beta   90.00
_cell.angle_gamma   90.00
#
_symmetry.space_group_name_H-M   'P 1'
#
loop_
_entity.id
_entity.type
_entity.pdbx_description
1 polymer ?
#
loop_
_entity_poly.entity_id
_entity_poly.type
_entity_poly.pdbx_seq_one_letter_code
_entity_poly.pdbx_strand_id
1 'polypeptide(L)'
;MPDSEKLQDILDETRMNAREFAKEIGLDSPQSLYNILNGKHNISNKLARKIAERFPHVADYESIIYGENVQIKNKGINIQSENSEINVKHVKEEKQKSELEILKKEIAYLKTMNKNFKKEIDEYRQREKTFLMLLNETKKPKIN
;
A
#
# COMPACT_ATOMS: atom_id res chain seq x y z
N MET A 1 12.85 -12.49 -10.83
CA MET A 1 13.40 -12.37 -9.46
C MET A 1 14.09 -13.68 -9.09
N PRO A 2 15.39 -13.67 -8.72
CA PRO A 2 16.11 -14.83 -8.18
C PRO A 2 15.47 -15.33 -6.87
N ASP A 3 15.63 -16.62 -6.60
CA ASP A 3 15.10 -17.24 -5.38
C ASP A 3 15.77 -16.73 -4.09
N SER A 4 17.00 -16.24 -4.19
CA SER A 4 17.68 -15.54 -3.09
C SER A 4 16.95 -14.25 -2.70
N GLU A 5 16.53 -13.45 -3.68
CA GLU A 5 15.76 -12.21 -3.46
C GLU A 5 14.36 -12.52 -2.93
N LYS A 6 13.66 -13.52 -3.50
CA LYS A 6 12.37 -14.00 -2.98
C LYS A 6 12.46 -14.38 -1.50
N LEU A 7 13.47 -15.14 -1.13
CA LEU A 7 13.64 -15.57 0.25
C LEU A 7 13.99 -14.39 1.17
N GLN A 8 14.80 -13.43 0.70
CA GLN A 8 15.12 -12.24 1.47
C GLN A 8 13.87 -11.39 1.75
N ASP A 9 13.02 -11.16 0.74
CA ASP A 9 11.76 -10.40 0.90
C ASP A 9 10.84 -11.07 1.93
N ILE A 10 10.76 -12.40 1.92
CA ILE A 10 9.96 -13.16 2.89
C ILE A 10 10.50 -13.00 4.32
N LEU A 11 11.82 -13.00 4.50
CA LEU A 11 12.46 -12.79 5.80
C LEU A 11 12.21 -11.36 6.32
N ASP A 12 12.29 -10.37 5.42
CA ASP A 12 12.07 -8.96 5.75
C ASP A 12 10.60 -8.71 6.16
N GLU A 13 9.64 -9.29 5.43
CA GLU A 13 8.21 -9.14 5.73
C GLU A 13 7.81 -9.85 7.04
N THR A 14 8.40 -11.01 7.31
CA THR A 14 8.19 -11.73 8.58
C THR A 14 8.98 -11.12 9.75
N ARG A 15 9.96 -10.24 9.47
CA ARG A 15 10.91 -9.66 10.45
C ARG A 15 11.67 -10.73 11.22
N MET A 16 11.98 -11.85 10.58
CA MET A 16 12.68 -12.98 11.16
C MET A 16 14.06 -13.13 10.55
N ASN A 17 15.04 -13.51 11.35
CA ASN A 17 16.30 -13.99 10.79
C ASN A 17 16.12 -15.44 10.25
N ALA A 18 17.03 -15.89 9.38
CA ALA A 18 16.94 -17.22 8.76
C ALA A 18 16.85 -18.37 9.78
N ARG A 19 17.44 -18.21 10.98
CA ARG A 19 17.40 -19.24 12.02
C ARG A 19 16.03 -19.34 12.68
N GLU A 20 15.44 -18.21 13.03
CA GLU A 20 14.06 -18.12 13.54
C GLU A 20 13.08 -18.62 12.50
N PHE A 21 13.22 -18.16 11.25
CA PHE A 21 12.36 -18.56 10.15
C PHE A 21 12.40 -20.08 9.92
N ALA A 22 13.59 -20.68 9.85
CA ALA A 22 13.75 -22.12 9.68
C ALA A 22 13.01 -22.92 10.75
N LYS A 23 13.11 -22.50 12.01
CA LYS A 23 12.40 -23.13 13.13
C LYS A 23 10.88 -23.01 12.95
N GLU A 24 10.42 -21.84 12.52
CA GLU A 24 9.00 -21.52 12.38
C GLU A 24 8.30 -22.32 11.27
N ILE A 25 9.00 -22.60 10.16
CA ILE A 25 8.49 -23.44 9.06
C ILE A 25 8.81 -24.95 9.23
N GLY A 26 9.36 -25.33 10.40
CA GLY A 26 9.68 -26.70 10.76
C GLY A 26 10.79 -27.32 9.89
N LEU A 27 11.92 -26.62 9.77
CA LEU A 27 13.18 -27.16 9.24
C LEU A 27 14.14 -27.50 10.39
N ASP A 28 14.92 -28.55 10.20
CA ASP A 28 15.92 -28.98 11.19
C ASP A 28 17.12 -28.02 11.29
N SER A 29 17.41 -27.28 10.21
CA SER A 29 18.54 -26.37 10.12
C SER A 29 18.28 -25.22 9.14
N PRO A 30 18.81 -24.00 9.41
CA PRO A 30 18.75 -22.87 8.49
C PRO A 30 19.72 -22.99 7.30
N GLN A 31 20.55 -24.04 7.24
CA GLN A 31 21.56 -24.17 6.19
C GLN A 31 20.97 -24.16 4.77
N SER A 32 19.78 -24.75 4.59
CA SER A 32 19.07 -24.72 3.31
C SER A 32 18.69 -23.29 2.91
N LEU A 33 18.27 -22.47 3.86
CA LEU A 33 17.94 -21.05 3.64
C LEU A 33 19.20 -20.25 3.28
N TYR A 34 20.31 -20.44 4.00
CA TYR A 34 21.57 -19.76 3.66
C TYR A 34 22.11 -20.17 2.29
N ASN A 35 21.94 -21.43 1.90
CA ASN A 35 22.33 -21.87 0.56
C ASN A 35 21.47 -21.19 -0.52
N ILE A 36 20.18 -20.95 -0.25
CA ILE A 36 19.30 -20.21 -1.15
C ILE A 36 19.68 -18.72 -1.21
N LEU A 37 19.88 -18.08 -0.05
CA LEU A 37 20.28 -16.66 0.04
C LEU A 37 21.60 -16.37 -0.69
N ASN A 38 22.55 -17.32 -0.65
CA ASN A 38 23.82 -17.22 -1.37
C ASN A 38 23.75 -17.66 -2.84
N GLY A 39 22.55 -17.95 -3.37
CA GLY A 39 22.34 -18.38 -4.76
C GLY A 39 22.90 -19.76 -5.10
N LYS A 40 23.24 -20.58 -4.09
CA LYS A 40 23.75 -21.95 -4.30
C LYS A 40 22.62 -22.92 -4.66
N HIS A 41 21.40 -22.66 -4.19
CA HIS A 41 20.22 -23.48 -4.43
C HIS A 41 19.00 -22.61 -4.71
N ASN A 42 18.04 -23.20 -5.41
CA ASN A 42 16.70 -22.65 -5.62
C ASN A 42 15.76 -23.10 -4.49
N ILE A 43 14.63 -22.40 -4.34
CA ILE A 43 13.58 -22.78 -3.41
C ILE A 43 12.88 -24.03 -3.97
N SER A 44 12.97 -25.14 -3.23
CA SER A 44 12.27 -26.36 -3.62
C SER A 44 10.75 -26.23 -3.45
N ASN A 45 9.98 -27.01 -4.22
CA ASN A 45 8.52 -27.13 -4.06
C ASN A 45 8.11 -27.45 -2.61
N LYS A 46 8.85 -28.35 -1.95
CA LYS A 46 8.57 -28.71 -0.55
C LYS A 46 8.77 -27.52 0.40
N LEU A 47 9.81 -26.72 0.17
CA LEU A 47 10.09 -25.53 0.97
C LEU A 47 9.06 -24.43 0.70
N ALA A 48 8.73 -24.17 -0.57
CA ALA A 48 7.69 -23.21 -0.94
C ALA A 48 6.34 -23.55 -0.27
N ARG A 49 5.98 -24.83 -0.25
CA ARG A 49 4.74 -25.29 0.37
C ARG A 49 4.71 -25.04 1.88
N LYS A 50 5.81 -25.35 2.57
CA LYS A 50 5.96 -25.07 4.01
C LYS A 50 5.84 -23.57 4.31
N ILE A 51 6.45 -22.73 3.48
CA ILE A 51 6.39 -21.27 3.64
C ILE A 51 4.95 -20.78 3.44
N ALA A 52 4.28 -21.19 2.36
CA ALA A 52 2.91 -20.78 2.05
C ALA A 52 1.89 -21.27 3.10
N GLU A 53 2.09 -22.48 3.64
CA GLU A 53 1.24 -23.02 4.70
C GLU A 53 1.43 -22.26 6.03
N ARG A 54 2.66 -21.85 6.37
CA ARG A 54 2.93 -21.13 7.62
C ARG A 54 2.60 -19.63 7.55
N PHE A 55 2.88 -19.01 6.41
CA PHE A 55 2.76 -17.57 6.18
C PHE A 55 1.89 -17.25 4.94
N PRO A 56 0.61 -17.66 4.91
CA PRO A 56 -0.28 -17.44 3.76
C PRO A 56 -0.58 -15.96 3.49
N HIS A 57 -0.25 -15.08 4.44
CA HIS A 57 -0.37 -13.63 4.29
C HIS A 57 0.87 -12.98 3.68
N VAL A 58 2.02 -13.68 3.66
CA VAL A 58 3.31 -13.17 3.16
C VAL A 58 3.56 -13.66 1.73
N ALA A 59 3.42 -14.97 1.49
CA ALA A 59 3.69 -15.56 0.18
C ALA A 59 2.77 -16.77 -0.06
N ASP A 60 2.33 -16.94 -1.31
CA ASP A 60 1.61 -18.14 -1.73
C ASP A 60 2.56 -19.12 -2.47
N TYR A 61 2.16 -20.38 -2.58
CA TYR A 61 3.02 -21.42 -3.16
C TYR A 61 3.34 -21.14 -4.64
N GLU A 62 2.31 -20.78 -5.40
CA GLU A 62 2.42 -20.51 -6.84
C GLU A 62 3.37 -19.35 -7.09
N SER A 63 3.36 -18.38 -6.18
CA SER A 63 4.17 -17.19 -6.25
C SER A 63 5.65 -17.47 -6.04
N ILE A 64 5.95 -18.34 -5.08
CA ILE A 64 7.32 -18.75 -4.78
C ILE A 64 7.92 -19.54 -5.95
N ILE A 65 7.15 -20.46 -6.54
CA ILE A 65 7.64 -21.42 -7.54
C ILE A 65 7.67 -20.86 -8.96
N TYR A 66 6.55 -20.33 -9.44
CA TYR A 66 6.43 -19.98 -10.85
C TYR A 66 6.91 -18.57 -11.15
N GLY A 67 7.07 -17.71 -10.13
CA GLY A 67 7.67 -16.38 -10.27
C GLY A 67 6.95 -15.41 -11.24
N GLU A 68 5.89 -15.84 -11.92
CA GLU A 68 5.27 -15.11 -13.02
C GLU A 68 3.88 -14.55 -12.70
N ASN A 69 3.30 -14.83 -11.53
CA ASN A 69 2.03 -14.22 -11.10
C ASN A 69 1.95 -13.98 -9.58
N VAL A 70 3.08 -13.62 -8.97
CA VAL A 70 3.09 -13.20 -7.56
C VAL A 70 2.41 -11.84 -7.46
N GLN A 71 1.15 -11.82 -7.06
CA GLN A 71 0.64 -10.64 -6.38
C GLN A 71 1.36 -10.57 -5.03
N ILE A 72 2.54 -9.94 -5.01
CA ILE A 72 3.04 -9.35 -3.78
C ILE A 72 1.93 -8.39 -3.39
N LYS A 73 1.21 -8.72 -2.32
CA LYS A 73 0.21 -7.83 -1.76
C LYS A 73 0.95 -6.57 -1.35
N ASN A 74 0.87 -5.59 -2.24
CA ASN A 74 1.39 -4.23 -2.18
C ASN A 74 2.86 -4.03 -2.54
N LYS A 75 3.12 -3.86 -3.84
CA LYS A 75 3.63 -2.57 -4.35
C LYS A 75 3.44 -2.45 -5.87
N GLY A 76 2.75 -1.38 -6.29
CA GLY A 76 2.84 -0.70 -7.58
C GLY A 76 2.90 -1.53 -8.88
N ILE A 77 1.76 -1.58 -9.58
CA ILE A 77 1.55 -1.67 -11.05
C ILE A 77 2.78 -2.03 -11.91
N ASN A 78 2.72 -3.17 -12.62
CA ASN A 78 3.05 -3.21 -14.05
C ASN A 78 2.30 -4.36 -14.76
N ILE A 79 1.64 -4.04 -15.87
CA ILE A 79 0.79 -4.91 -16.69
C ILE A 79 1.56 -5.27 -17.95
N GLN A 80 1.77 -6.55 -18.24
CA GLN A 80 1.78 -7.08 -19.62
C GLN A 80 1.14 -8.47 -19.62
N SER A 81 0.04 -8.61 -20.37
CA SER A 81 -0.74 -9.84 -20.52
C SER A 81 -0.90 -10.11 -22.01
N GLU A 82 -0.41 -11.24 -22.49
CA GLU A 82 -0.91 -11.87 -23.71
C GLU A 82 -1.75 -13.11 -23.34
N ASN A 83 -3.06 -12.91 -23.46
CA ASN A 83 -4.11 -13.86 -23.83
C ASN A 83 -4.32 -15.15 -23.01
N SER A 84 -5.24 -15.10 -22.06
CA SER A 84 -6.32 -16.11 -21.95
C SER A 84 -7.45 -15.62 -21.02
N GLU A 85 -8.68 -15.61 -21.56
CA GLU A 85 -9.88 -15.10 -20.89
C GLU A 85 -10.35 -16.05 -19.77
N ILE A 86 -10.08 -15.67 -18.52
CA ILE A 86 -10.79 -16.20 -17.35
C ILE A 86 -11.96 -15.24 -17.05
N ASN A 87 -13.16 -15.78 -16.84
CA ASN A 87 -14.37 -15.00 -16.57
C ASN A 87 -14.31 -14.37 -15.16
N VAL A 88 -13.62 -13.22 -15.02
CA VAL A 88 -13.34 -12.52 -13.74
C VAL A 88 -14.47 -11.55 -13.31
N LYS A 89 -15.62 -11.54 -13.98
CA LYS A 89 -16.59 -10.43 -13.86
C LYS A 89 -17.35 -10.40 -12.53
N HIS A 90 -17.76 -11.53 -11.95
CA HIS A 90 -18.65 -11.50 -10.77
C HIS A 90 -17.98 -11.16 -9.42
N VAL A 91 -16.70 -11.49 -9.20
CA VAL A 91 -16.04 -11.23 -7.89
C VAL A 91 -15.39 -9.83 -7.84
N LYS A 92 -14.97 -9.28 -8.98
CA LYS A 92 -14.40 -7.92 -9.04
C LYS A 92 -15.46 -6.84 -8.82
N GLU A 93 -16.67 -7.01 -9.33
CA GLU A 93 -17.71 -5.99 -9.26
C GLU A 93 -18.18 -5.70 -7.84
N GLU A 94 -18.25 -6.69 -6.95
CA GLU A 94 -18.67 -6.48 -5.56
C GLU A 94 -17.59 -5.79 -4.71
N LYS A 95 -16.33 -6.22 -4.85
CA LYS A 95 -15.21 -5.54 -4.17
C LYS A 95 -15.01 -4.12 -4.68
N GLN A 96 -15.06 -3.91 -6.00
CA GLN A 96 -14.97 -2.58 -6.60
C GLN A 96 -16.14 -1.68 -6.20
N LYS A 97 -17.37 -2.23 -6.05
CA LYS A 97 -18.52 -1.46 -5.53
C LYS A 97 -18.29 -1.02 -4.08
N SER A 98 -17.78 -1.89 -3.22
CA SER A 98 -17.49 -1.54 -1.82
C SER A 98 -16.41 -0.46 -1.68
N GLU A 99 -15.36 -0.54 -2.50
CA GLU A 99 -14.26 0.43 -2.51
C GLU A 99 -14.70 1.77 -3.11
N LEU A 100 -15.49 1.74 -4.19
CA LEU A 100 -16.09 2.93 -4.79
C LEU A 100 -17.01 3.67 -3.82
N GLU A 101 -17.74 2.95 -2.97
CA GLU A 101 -18.62 3.56 -1.98
C GLU A 101 -17.85 4.24 -0.84
N ILE A 102 -16.73 3.65 -0.41
CA ILE A 102 -15.81 4.26 0.56
C ILE A 102 -15.19 5.54 -0.04
N LEU A 103 -14.68 5.46 -1.28
CA LEU A 103 -14.11 6.61 -2.00
C LEU A 103 -15.13 7.75 -2.19
N LYS A 104 -16.38 7.43 -2.48
CA LYS A 104 -17.45 8.44 -2.61
C LYS A 104 -17.72 9.16 -1.28
N LYS A 105 -17.70 8.44 -0.15
CA LYS A 105 -17.85 9.04 1.18
C LYS A 105 -16.68 9.98 1.50
N GLU A 106 -15.46 9.56 1.19
CA GLU A 106 -14.26 10.40 1.38
C GLU A 106 -14.31 11.68 0.54
N ILE A 107 -14.67 11.57 -0.74
CA ILE A 107 -14.83 12.73 -1.63
C ILE A 107 -15.88 13.70 -1.08
N ALA A 108 -17.00 13.20 -0.55
CA ALA A 108 -18.05 14.03 0.03
C ALA A 108 -17.57 14.77 1.29
N TYR A 109 -16.81 14.08 2.14
CA TYR A 109 -16.17 14.66 3.32
C TYR A 109 -15.17 15.77 2.94
N LEU A 110 -14.24 15.49 2.02
CA LEU A 110 -13.25 16.45 1.54
C LEU A 110 -13.89 17.66 0.85
N LYS A 111 -14.98 17.46 0.09
CA LYS A 111 -15.74 18.58 -0.50
C LYS A 111 -16.34 19.49 0.58
N THR A 112 -16.84 18.90 1.66
CA THR A 112 -17.42 19.66 2.79
C THR A 112 -16.34 20.45 3.52
N MET A 113 -15.21 19.83 3.83
CA MET A 113 -14.04 20.48 4.41
C MET A 113 -13.55 21.66 3.55
N ASN A 114 -13.35 21.44 2.25
CA ASN A 114 -12.93 22.51 1.33
C ASN A 114 -13.92 23.67 1.27
N LYS A 115 -15.22 23.39 1.31
CA LYS A 115 -16.24 24.44 1.37
C LYS A 115 -16.12 25.27 2.65
N ASN A 116 -15.87 24.62 3.79
CA ASN A 116 -15.69 25.30 5.07
C ASN A 116 -14.42 26.17 5.08
N PHE A 117 -13.29 25.64 4.60
CA PHE A 117 -12.05 26.40 4.49
C PHE A 117 -12.19 27.61 3.58
N LYS A 118 -12.89 27.45 2.44
CA LYS A 118 -13.15 28.57 1.54
C LYS A 118 -13.95 29.67 2.22
N LYS A 119 -14.98 29.30 2.99
CA LYS A 119 -15.78 30.24 3.78
C LYS A 119 -14.92 30.96 4.82
N GLU A 120 -14.06 30.23 5.53
CA GLU A 120 -13.18 30.81 6.55
C GLU A 120 -12.20 31.82 5.94
N ILE A 121 -11.60 31.49 4.78
CA ILE A 121 -10.73 32.40 4.02
C ILE A 121 -11.47 33.67 3.63
N ASP A 122 -12.71 33.55 3.15
CA ASP A 122 -13.51 34.71 2.77
C ASP A 122 -13.85 35.59 4.00
N GLU A 123 -14.11 34.99 5.17
CA GLU A 123 -14.29 35.72 6.43
C GLU A 123 -13.03 36.48 6.86
N TYR A 124 -11.84 35.87 6.75
CA TYR A 124 -10.58 36.57 7.03
C TYR A 124 -10.37 37.75 6.09
N ARG A 125 -10.66 37.59 4.79
CA ARG A 125 -10.54 38.69 3.81
C ARG A 125 -11.49 39.85 4.13
N GLN A 126 -12.72 39.56 4.56
CA GLN A 126 -13.64 40.64 4.97
C GLN A 126 -13.13 41.36 6.22
N ARG A 127 -12.66 40.62 7.23
CA ARG A 127 -12.06 41.21 8.44
C ARG A 127 -10.87 42.11 8.11
N GLU A 128 -9.97 41.64 7.25
CA GLU A 128 -8.81 42.41 6.79
C GLU A 128 -9.25 43.70 6.09
N LYS A 129 -10.22 43.60 5.17
CA LYS A 129 -10.77 44.77 4.47
C LYS A 129 -11.39 45.79 5.43
N THR A 130 -12.20 45.33 6.39
CA THR A 130 -12.80 46.19 7.42
C THR A 130 -11.73 46.86 8.29
N PHE A 131 -10.71 46.11 8.69
CA PHE A 131 -9.60 46.63 9.48
C PHE A 131 -8.84 47.74 8.73
N LEU A 132 -8.52 47.53 7.45
CA LEU A 132 -7.88 48.53 6.61
C LEU A 132 -8.75 49.79 6.42
N MET A 133 -10.07 49.63 6.32
CA MET A 133 -11.01 50.76 6.22
C MET A 133 -10.97 51.63 7.49
N LEU A 134 -11.04 51.02 8.67
CA LEU A 134 -10.95 51.71 9.96
C LEU A 134 -9.61 52.45 10.13
N LEU A 135 -8.50 51.82 9.72
CA LEU A 135 -7.18 52.47 9.75
C LEU A 135 -7.12 53.71 8.84
N ASN A 136 -7.79 53.70 7.70
CA ASN A 136 -7.82 54.84 6.80
C ASN A 136 -8.75 55.96 7.30
N GLU A 137 -9.83 55.62 8.01
CA GLU A 137 -10.73 56.59 8.64
C GLU A 137 -10.06 57.33 9.82
N THR A 138 -9.28 56.62 10.63
CA THR A 138 -8.51 57.24 11.73
C THR A 138 -7.38 58.17 11.25
N LYS A 139 -6.98 58.09 9.98
CA LYS A 139 -5.96 58.95 9.36
C LYS A 139 -6.53 60.22 8.70
N LYS A 140 -7.85 60.38 8.60
CA LYS A 140 -8.45 61.62 8.06
C LYS A 140 -8.35 62.73 9.12
N PRO A 141 -7.77 63.91 8.80
CA PRO A 141 -7.74 65.02 9.74
C PRO A 141 -9.17 65.47 10.06
N LYS A 142 -9.46 65.69 11.34
CA LYS A 142 -10.70 66.36 11.76
C LYS A 142 -10.65 67.78 11.23
N ILE A 143 -11.40 68.06 10.16
CA ILE A 143 -11.66 69.41 9.69
C ILE A 143 -12.67 69.99 10.70
N ASN A 144 -12.20 70.89 11.56
CA ASN A 144 -13.05 71.74 12.41
C ASN A 144 -13.68 72.85 11.58
#